data_AF-A0AAW1J1S0-F1
#
_entry.id   AF-A0AAW1J1S0-F1
#
_cell.length_a   1.000
_cell.length_b   1.000
_cell.length_c   1.000
_cell.angle_alpha   90.00
_cell.angle_beta   90.00
_cell.angle_gamma   90.00
#
_symmetry.space_group_name_H-M   'P 1'
#
loop_
_entity.id
_entity.type
_entity.pdbx_description
1 polymer ?
#
loop_
_entity_poly.entity_id
_entity_poly.type
_entity_poly.pdbx_seq_one_letter_code
_entity_poly.pdbx_strand_id
1 'polypeptide(L)'
;MVTSSLSLISNLKPYPSPQLQFKPSFPQKPTFISLSLTKPTSSFSSTTHQLPPNFTPKQLIETLRKQNDAEMALWVFDWASNQPNFRPTLSVFEEIIRKLGNEGDFDSMIRVLSDMKKFGCEVNQSTFLIFIESYVGFGLV
;
A
#
# COMPACT_ATOMS: atom_id res chain seq x y z
N MET A 1 54.77 7.98 21.80
CA MET A 1 53.74 9.01 21.98
C MET A 1 52.81 9.00 20.76
N VAL A 2 51.72 8.24 20.80
CA VAL A 2 50.62 8.41 19.82
C VAL A 2 49.31 8.05 20.53
N THR A 3 48.58 9.04 21.01
CA THR A 3 47.16 8.90 21.34
C THR A 3 46.50 10.24 21.09
N SER A 4 45.61 10.33 20.10
CA SER A 4 44.39 11.16 20.11
C SER A 4 43.75 11.22 18.73
N SER A 5 42.84 10.28 18.45
CA SER A 5 41.91 10.41 17.32
C SER A 5 40.56 9.74 17.61
N LEU A 6 39.97 9.94 18.79
CA LEU A 6 38.61 9.42 19.09
C LEU A 6 37.83 10.32 20.06
N SER A 7 37.67 11.61 19.76
CA SER A 7 36.84 12.52 20.59
C SER A 7 35.64 13.14 19.87
N LEU A 8 35.37 12.80 18.60
CA LEU A 8 34.28 13.46 17.86
C LEU A 8 32.90 12.79 17.95
N ILE A 9 32.79 11.57 18.48
CA ILE A 9 31.53 10.79 18.44
C ILE A 9 30.80 10.79 19.80
N SER A 10 31.43 11.23 20.88
CA SER A 10 30.88 11.16 22.24
C SER A 10 29.91 12.28 22.61
N ASN A 11 29.61 13.23 21.70
CA ASN A 11 28.78 14.40 21.99
C ASN A 11 27.46 14.49 21.18
N LEU A 12 27.07 13.44 20.45
CA LEU A 12 25.76 13.41 19.81
C LEU A 12 24.67 13.09 20.85
N LYS A 13 23.95 14.11 21.30
CA LYS A 13 22.70 13.92 22.05
C LYS A 13 21.70 13.14 21.18
N PRO A 14 20.97 12.15 21.73
CA PRO A 14 19.91 11.46 21.00
C PRO A 14 18.89 12.47 20.49
N TYR A 15 18.60 12.44 19.18
CA TYR A 15 17.59 13.29 18.59
C TYR A 15 16.21 12.87 19.15
N PRO A 16 15.41 13.80 19.71
CA PRO A 16 14.09 13.45 20.21
C PRO A 16 13.18 13.12 19.01
N SER A 17 12.60 11.92 19.01
CA SER A 17 11.62 11.50 18.00
C SER A 17 10.37 12.40 18.08
N PRO A 18 9.92 13.04 16.99
CA PRO A 18 8.65 13.75 16.98
C PRO A 18 7.51 12.75 17.20
N GLN A 19 6.80 12.86 18.32
CA GLN A 19 5.55 12.10 18.49
C GLN A 19 4.45 12.78 17.66
N LEU A 20 4.26 12.30 16.43
CA LEU A 20 3.10 12.65 15.61
C LEU A 20 1.85 12.06 16.28
N GLN A 21 1.15 12.89 17.07
CA GLN A 21 -0.18 12.55 17.57
C GLN A 21 -1.18 12.55 16.41
N PHE A 22 -1.39 11.38 15.80
CA PHE A 22 -2.53 11.16 14.93
C PHE A 22 -3.82 11.16 15.76
N LYS A 23 -4.65 12.20 15.58
CA LYS A 23 -6.03 12.23 16.07
C LYS A 23 -6.93 11.85 14.89
N PRO A 24 -7.44 10.60 14.79
CA PRO A 24 -8.37 10.25 13.72
C PRO A 24 -9.72 10.93 13.99
N SER A 25 -10.03 11.97 13.21
CA SER A 25 -11.38 12.53 13.13
C SER A 25 -12.18 11.71 12.13
N PHE A 26 -12.95 10.74 12.63
CA PHE A 26 -13.88 9.97 11.81
C PHE A 26 -15.12 10.83 11.47
N PRO A 27 -15.48 11.03 10.19
CA PRO A 27 -16.80 11.52 9.83
C PRO A 27 -17.88 10.44 10.09
N GLN A 28 -19.03 10.89 10.60
CA GLN A 28 -20.12 10.07 11.13
C GLN A 28 -20.85 9.22 10.07
N LYS A 29 -21.34 8.05 10.51
CA LYS A 29 -22.18 7.08 9.76
C LYS A 29 -23.39 7.76 9.07
N PRO A 30 -23.73 7.37 7.83
CA PRO A 30 -25.07 7.60 7.29
C PRO A 30 -26.08 6.60 7.85
N THR A 31 -27.22 7.17 8.23
CA THR A 31 -28.40 6.56 8.83
C THR A 31 -29.16 5.67 7.84
N PHE A 32 -29.66 4.53 8.32
CA PHE A 32 -30.45 3.56 7.56
C PHE A 32 -31.77 4.15 7.05
N ILE A 33 -32.10 3.93 5.78
CA ILE A 33 -33.46 4.08 5.26
C ILE A 33 -33.95 2.67 4.91
N SER A 34 -34.90 2.15 5.69
CA SER A 34 -35.57 0.89 5.40
C SER A 34 -36.75 1.15 4.47
N LEU A 35 -36.64 0.74 3.20
CA LEU A 35 -37.80 0.54 2.32
C LEU A 35 -38.04 -0.96 2.17
N SER A 36 -39.09 -1.44 2.81
CA SER A 36 -39.67 -2.76 2.56
C SER A 36 -40.57 -2.71 1.32
N LEU A 37 -40.25 -3.46 0.27
CA LEU A 37 -41.23 -3.81 -0.77
C LEU A 37 -40.87 -5.11 -1.53
N THR A 38 -41.69 -6.12 -1.27
CA THR A 38 -42.12 -7.26 -2.11
C THR A 38 -41.18 -7.84 -3.19
N LYS A 39 -40.91 -9.15 -3.08
CA LYS A 39 -40.28 -10.01 -4.10
C LYS A 39 -41.04 -9.96 -5.45
N PRO A 40 -40.31 -9.87 -6.57
CA PRO A 40 -40.62 -10.65 -7.75
C PRO A 40 -39.47 -11.62 -8.06
N THR A 41 -39.86 -12.85 -8.32
CA THR A 41 -39.05 -13.96 -8.81
C THR A 41 -38.45 -13.60 -10.17
N SER A 42 -37.16 -13.33 -10.20
CA SER A 42 -36.31 -13.55 -11.37
C SER A 42 -34.95 -13.99 -10.85
N SER A 43 -34.46 -15.13 -11.34
CA SER A 43 -33.14 -15.65 -11.02
C SER A 43 -32.09 -14.72 -11.61
N PHE A 44 -31.79 -13.64 -10.90
CA PHE A 44 -30.54 -12.93 -11.04
C PHE A 44 -29.47 -13.77 -10.35
N SER A 45 -28.63 -14.43 -11.14
CA SER A 45 -27.33 -14.89 -10.67
C SER A 45 -26.63 -13.69 -10.05
N SER A 46 -26.41 -13.73 -8.74
CA SER A 46 -25.70 -12.72 -7.97
C SER A 46 -24.32 -12.48 -8.59
N THR A 47 -24.18 -11.39 -9.35
CA THR A 47 -22.90 -10.93 -9.90
C THR A 47 -22.02 -10.55 -8.72
N THR A 48 -21.19 -11.48 -8.28
CA THR A 48 -20.37 -11.37 -7.09
C THR A 48 -19.23 -10.37 -7.30
N HIS A 49 -19.06 -9.43 -6.37
CA HIS A 49 -17.87 -8.57 -6.20
C HIS A 49 -16.59 -9.36 -5.82
N GLN A 50 -16.48 -10.62 -6.25
CA GLN A 50 -15.44 -11.57 -5.90
C GLN A 50 -14.51 -11.78 -7.08
N LEU A 51 -13.21 -11.95 -6.80
CA LEU A 51 -12.25 -12.35 -7.82
C LEU A 51 -12.63 -13.73 -8.40
N PRO A 52 -12.42 -13.95 -9.72
CA PRO A 52 -12.51 -15.29 -10.30
C PRO A 52 -11.62 -16.27 -9.53
N PRO A 53 -12.05 -17.53 -9.35
CA PRO A 53 -11.32 -18.51 -8.51
C PRO A 53 -9.90 -18.82 -9.01
N ASN A 54 -9.57 -18.46 -10.24
CA ASN A 54 -8.27 -18.65 -10.89
C ASN A 54 -7.53 -17.32 -11.15
N PHE A 55 -7.89 -16.23 -10.47
CA PHE A 55 -7.19 -14.97 -10.63
C PHE A 55 -5.77 -15.04 -10.04
N THR A 56 -4.78 -14.66 -10.85
CA THR A 56 -3.36 -14.82 -10.52
C THR A 56 -2.70 -13.49 -10.16
N PRO A 57 -1.65 -13.49 -9.33
CA PRO A 57 -0.82 -12.30 -9.09
C PRO A 57 -0.30 -11.64 -10.37
N LYS A 58 0.00 -12.45 -11.41
CA LYS A 58 0.41 -11.95 -12.72
C LYS A 58 -0.68 -11.11 -13.40
N GLN A 59 -1.93 -11.56 -13.36
CA GLN A 59 -3.07 -10.80 -13.91
C GLN A 59 -3.31 -9.51 -13.14
N LEU A 60 -3.07 -9.50 -11.82
CA LEU A 60 -3.12 -8.26 -11.05
C LEU A 60 -2.04 -7.29 -11.50
N ILE A 61 -0.79 -7.73 -11.62
CA ILE A 61 0.32 -6.91 -12.13
C ILE A 61 0.00 -6.30 -13.50
N GLU A 62 -0.52 -7.12 -14.43
CA GLU A 62 -0.92 -6.63 -15.75
C GLU A 62 -2.06 -5.59 -15.68
N THR A 63 -3.02 -5.78 -14.77
CA THR A 63 -4.09 -4.80 -14.51
C THR A 63 -3.53 -3.50 -13.95
N LEU A 64 -2.63 -3.57 -12.96
CA LEU A 64 -2.00 -2.40 -12.34
C LEU A 64 -1.16 -1.59 -13.35
N ARG A 65 -0.42 -2.27 -14.23
CA ARG A 65 0.36 -1.63 -15.31
C ARG A 65 -0.48 -0.91 -16.34
N LYS A 66 -1.68 -1.44 -16.64
CA LYS A 66 -2.61 -0.83 -17.59
C LYS A 66 -3.38 0.33 -17.00
N GLN A 67 -3.45 0.41 -15.67
CA GLN A 67 -4.15 1.50 -15.02
C GLN A 67 -3.26 2.73 -15.03
N ASN A 68 -3.73 3.89 -15.49
CA ASN A 68 -2.90 5.09 -15.54
C ASN A 68 -2.90 5.78 -14.18
N ASP A 69 -4.08 5.93 -13.59
CA ASP A 69 -4.30 6.55 -12.29
C ASP A 69 -3.77 5.66 -11.14
N ALA A 70 -2.90 6.22 -10.29
CA ALA A 70 -2.28 5.50 -9.19
C ALA A 70 -3.25 5.25 -8.02
N GLU A 71 -4.20 6.15 -7.76
CA GLU A 71 -5.24 5.96 -6.75
C GLU A 71 -6.16 4.80 -7.13
N MET A 72 -6.57 4.74 -8.40
CA MET A 72 -7.36 3.61 -8.91
C MET A 72 -6.58 2.31 -8.90
N ALA A 73 -5.28 2.34 -9.23
CA ALA A 73 -4.42 1.17 -9.11
C ALA A 73 -4.34 0.67 -7.66
N LEU A 74 -4.22 1.59 -6.70
CA LEU A 74 -4.21 1.27 -5.27
C LEU A 74 -5.53 0.67 -4.82
N TRP A 75 -6.66 1.23 -5.27
CA TRP A 75 -7.97 0.67 -5.00
C TRP A 75 -8.12 -0.76 -5.54
N VAL A 76 -7.68 -1.03 -6.77
CA VAL A 76 -7.69 -2.39 -7.37
C VAL A 76 -6.81 -3.34 -6.55
N PHE A 77 -5.62 -2.89 -6.14
CA PHE A 77 -4.72 -3.66 -5.29
C PHE A 77 -5.37 -4.00 -3.93
N ASP A 78 -5.98 -3.03 -3.25
CA ASP A 78 -6.64 -3.25 -1.96
C ASP A 78 -7.85 -4.17 -2.13
N TRP A 79 -8.66 -3.97 -3.17
CA TRP A 79 -9.81 -4.83 -3.45
C TRP A 79 -9.39 -6.28 -3.68
N ALA A 80 -8.34 -6.51 -4.48
CA ALA A 80 -7.81 -7.85 -4.74
C ALA A 80 -7.18 -8.48 -3.49
N SER A 81 -6.42 -7.70 -2.72
CA SER A 81 -5.74 -8.15 -1.49
C SER A 81 -6.70 -8.55 -0.37
N ASN A 82 -7.92 -8.00 -0.37
CA ASN A 82 -8.97 -8.34 0.59
C ASN A 82 -9.81 -9.57 0.18
N GLN A 83 -9.52 -10.20 -0.97
CA GLN A 83 -10.25 -11.40 -1.38
C GLN A 83 -9.75 -12.64 -0.63
N PRO A 84 -10.65 -13.54 -0.18
CA PRO A 84 -10.30 -14.65 0.70
C PRO A 84 -9.32 -15.66 0.08
N ASN A 85 -9.28 -15.75 -1.25
CA ASN A 85 -8.46 -16.71 -1.99
C ASN A 85 -7.28 -16.05 -2.72
N PHE A 86 -6.95 -14.80 -2.38
CA PHE A 86 -5.87 -14.08 -3.01
C PHE A 86 -4.83 -13.65 -1.98
N ARG A 87 -3.56 -13.92 -2.29
CA ARG A 87 -2.43 -13.44 -1.50
C ARG A 87 -1.46 -12.69 -2.43
N PRO A 88 -1.25 -11.39 -2.21
CA PRO A 88 -0.27 -10.63 -2.99
C PRO A 88 1.14 -11.22 -2.85
N THR A 89 1.87 -11.28 -3.95
CA THR A 89 3.28 -11.65 -3.97
C THR A 89 4.16 -10.42 -3.90
N LEU A 90 5.46 -10.61 -3.63
CA LEU A 90 6.44 -9.52 -3.63
C LEU A 90 6.37 -8.67 -4.90
N SER A 91 6.28 -9.30 -6.08
CA SER A 91 6.18 -8.59 -7.36
C SER A 91 4.90 -7.76 -7.51
N VAL A 92 3.79 -8.15 -6.88
CA VAL A 92 2.57 -7.32 -6.84
C VAL A 92 2.82 -6.07 -6.01
N PHE A 93 3.43 -6.23 -4.82
CA PHE A 93 3.77 -5.10 -3.95
C PHE A 93 4.74 -4.14 -4.62
N GLU A 94 5.82 -4.64 -5.22
CA GLU A 94 6.79 -3.82 -5.93
C GLU A 94 6.15 -3.06 -7.10
N GLU A 95 5.21 -3.69 -7.82
CA GLU A 95 4.49 -3.02 -8.91
C GLU A 95 3.63 -1.86 -8.43
N ILE A 96 2.83 -2.05 -7.37
CA ILE A 96 2.01 -0.96 -6.83
C ILE A 96 2.87 0.13 -6.19
N ILE A 97 3.95 -0.21 -5.48
CA ILE A 97 4.89 0.76 -4.90
C ILE A 97 5.52 1.62 -6.01
N ARG A 98 5.99 1.01 -7.10
CA ARG A 98 6.55 1.75 -8.24
C ARG A 98 5.53 2.70 -8.83
N LYS A 99 4.28 2.25 -8.93
CA LYS A 99 3.20 3.05 -9.50
C LYS A 99 2.86 4.28 -8.65
N LEU A 100 2.82 4.12 -7.33
CA LEU A 100 2.63 5.23 -6.38
C LEU A 100 3.83 6.18 -6.38
N GLY A 101 5.05 5.62 -6.43
CA GLY A 101 6.28 6.40 -6.45
C GLY A 101 6.44 7.27 -7.68
N ASN A 102 5.97 6.82 -8.85
CA ASN A 102 5.96 7.63 -10.07
C ASN A 102 5.04 8.87 -9.97
N GLU A 103 4.01 8.82 -9.14
CA GLU A 103 3.11 9.96 -8.88
C GLU A 103 3.50 10.75 -7.62
N GLY A 104 4.56 10.33 -6.91
CA GLY A 104 5.01 10.98 -5.68
C GLY A 104 4.11 10.74 -4.47
N ASP A 105 3.24 9.71 -4.51
CA ASP A 105 2.40 9.33 -3.37
C ASP A 105 3.20 8.48 -2.36
N PHE A 106 4.13 9.15 -1.68
CA PHE A 106 5.05 8.52 -0.72
C PHE A 106 4.32 7.98 0.52
N ASP A 107 3.24 8.62 0.96
CA ASP A 107 2.44 8.15 2.09
C ASP A 107 1.82 6.78 1.79
N SER A 108 1.25 6.61 0.60
CA SER A 108 0.73 5.31 0.16
C SER A 108 1.85 4.28 -0.04
N MET A 109 3.03 4.66 -0.53
CA MET A 109 4.16 3.73 -0.62
C MET A 109 4.53 3.15 0.75
N ILE A 110 4.62 4.01 1.78
CA ILE A 110 4.93 3.59 3.16
C ILE A 110 3.81 2.74 3.76
N ARG A 111 2.53 3.04 3.45
CA ARG A 111 1.39 2.19 3.80
C ARG A 111 1.55 0.79 3.20
N VAL A 112 1.85 0.71 1.91
CA VAL A 112 2.01 -0.58 1.21
C VAL A 112 3.18 -1.38 1.79
N LEU A 113 4.30 -0.74 2.14
CA LEU A 113 5.41 -1.39 2.85
C LEU A 113 4.95 -1.99 4.19
N SER A 114 4.09 -1.28 4.92
CA SER A 114 3.49 -1.77 6.17
C SER A 114 2.58 -2.98 5.92
N ASP A 115 1.86 -2.99 4.80
CA ASP A 115 1.01 -4.11 4.40
C ASP A 115 1.86 -5.34 4.01
N MET A 116 2.99 -5.18 3.32
CA MET A 116 3.94 -6.29 3.07
C MET A 116 4.30 -7.03 4.35
N LYS A 117 4.63 -6.29 5.42
CA LYS A 117 4.93 -6.86 6.74
C LYS A 117 3.75 -7.64 7.32
N LYS A 118 2.52 -7.12 7.21
CA LYS A 118 1.30 -7.81 7.67
C LYS A 118 1.05 -9.12 6.91
N PHE A 119 1.34 -9.13 5.60
CA PHE A 119 1.24 -10.32 4.76
C PHE A 119 2.42 -11.29 4.92
N GLY A 120 3.40 -10.97 5.78
CA GLY A 120 4.62 -11.77 5.96
C GLY A 120 5.49 -11.81 4.69
N CYS A 121 5.41 -10.79 3.85
CA CYS A 121 6.23 -10.62 2.66
C CYS A 121 7.47 -9.81 3.03
N GLU A 122 8.65 -10.41 2.88
CA GLU A 122 9.91 -9.77 3.21
C GLU A 122 10.27 -8.67 2.20
N VAL A 123 10.65 -7.51 2.71
CA VAL A 123 11.16 -6.39 1.92
C VAL A 123 12.61 -6.71 1.53
N ASN A 124 12.95 -6.59 0.25
CA ASN A 124 14.29 -6.88 -0.26
C ASN A 124 14.97 -5.63 -0.86
N GLN A 125 16.18 -5.82 -1.39
CA GLN A 125 16.95 -4.76 -2.04
C GLN A 125 16.19 -4.09 -3.20
N SER A 126 15.45 -4.88 -4.01
CA SER A 126 14.66 -4.36 -5.13
C SER A 126 13.54 -3.44 -4.66
N THR A 127 12.87 -3.79 -3.56
CA THR A 127 11.86 -2.91 -2.95
C THR A 127 12.48 -1.58 -2.52
N PHE A 128 13.61 -1.58 -1.81
CA PHE A 128 14.28 -0.34 -1.39
C PHE A 128 14.78 0.50 -2.57
N LEU A 129 15.26 -0.13 -3.64
CA LEU A 129 15.67 0.58 -4.85
C LEU A 129 14.51 1.38 -5.43
N ILE A 130 13.31 0.80 -5.50
CA ILE A 130 12.10 1.50 -5.98
C ILE A 130 11.81 2.74 -5.12
N PHE A 131 11.94 2.64 -3.79
CA PHE A 131 11.77 3.80 -2.91
C PHE A 131 12.79 4.90 -3.22
N ILE A 132 14.08 4.55 -3.28
CA ILE A 132 15.16 5.50 -3.54
C ILE A 132 14.96 6.18 -4.91
N GLU A 133 14.68 5.41 -5.95
CA GLU A 133 14.42 5.95 -7.29
C GLU A 133 13.24 6.93 -7.30
N SER A 134 12.19 6.62 -6.54
CA SER A 134 11.03 7.51 -6.40
C SER A 134 11.41 8.83 -5.70
N TYR A 135 12.13 8.76 -4.57
CA TYR A 135 12.56 9.97 -3.85
C TYR A 135 13.53 10.83 -4.68
N VAL A 136 14.50 10.21 -5.37
CA VAL A 136 15.43 10.90 -6.27
C VAL A 136 14.67 11.57 -7.41
N GLY A 137 13.68 10.90 -8.00
CA GLY A 137 12.85 11.45 -9.08
C GLY A 137 12.12 12.73 -8.70
N PHE A 138 11.80 12.92 -7.42
CA PHE A 138 11.15 14.12 -6.89
C PHE A 138 12.10 15.09 -6.18
N GLY A 139 13.42 14.83 -6.20
CA GLY A 139 14.42 15.69 -5.56
C GLY A 139 14.41 15.65 -4.03
N LEU A 140 13.94 14.56 -3.44
CA LEU A 140 13.80 14.34 -2.00
C LEU A 140 14.93 13.42 -1.48
N VAL A 141 16.20 13.81 -1.62
CA VAL A 141 17.36 13.06 -1.11
C VAL A 141 18.46 13.96 -0.58
#